data_AF-A0AAV0NW87-F1
#
_entry.id   AF-A0AAV0NW87-F1
#
_cell.length_a   1.000
_cell.length_b   1.000
_cell.length_c   1.000
_cell.angle_alpha   90.00
_cell.angle_beta   90.00
_cell.angle_gamma   90.00
#
_symmetry.space_group_name_H-M   'P 1'
#
loop_
_entity.id
_entity.type
_entity.pdbx_description
1 polymer ?
#
loop_
_entity_poly.entity_id
_entity_poly.type
_entity_poly.pdbx_seq_one_letter_code
_entity_poly.pdbx_strand_id
1 'polypeptide(L)'
;MESKLLNIGTHEAGNEFEFSLRQAFMELEPRLRPPFSIAIPTPQEYTQLNHALLYGVLTEPQFAKIHIKHLHGIVSDGYALFVSLALRVVLELYNKLVDSVKQQLIWVVHEIVGVSGVGFDGLLVGLLRHTDLVHVPEFRCIWKDLVLDATTFRTEGFSDVAQLYSTRTSSRYFLLRVTPEMELQLRFLLVQVKFSHLKRYQMWFAKKFLFEPERETLIVDMIRFICCAHHPSNEIIHSDSVPRWAIIGWLLSCCRKKYVEANAKLALFYDWLFFDERMDNIMNIEPAMLLMVCSMPQYVGMTQSLLEFLLLLVDNYDQVRSYTIAKGVSLAFNSLVTEGVNSLDTLTSCDALSPFLKERLKKLLSSTNETLPHQLYPGRLSHCSADASPLETPSSHPKHEPAGA
;
A
#
# COMPACT_ATOMS: atom_id res chain seq x y z
N MET A 1 29.73 -5.64 19.81
CA MET A 1 30.12 -4.88 18.61
C MET A 1 28.87 -4.18 18.10
N GLU A 2 28.94 -2.88 17.83
CA GLU A 2 27.79 -2.10 17.35
C GLU A 2 27.41 -2.50 15.92
N SER A 3 26.13 -2.41 15.58
CA SER A 3 25.65 -2.68 14.23
C SER A 3 26.17 -1.59 13.28
N LYS A 4 26.78 -2.01 12.17
CA LYS A 4 27.10 -1.10 11.04
C LYS A 4 25.93 -0.96 10.07
N LEU A 5 24.91 -1.80 10.23
CA LEU A 5 23.76 -1.89 9.32
C LEU A 5 22.58 -1.06 9.82
N LEU A 6 22.34 -1.03 11.13
CA LEU A 6 21.19 -0.38 11.76
C LEU A 6 21.59 0.74 12.73
N ASN A 7 20.78 1.80 12.75
CA ASN A 7 20.72 2.74 13.86
C ASN A 7 19.88 2.13 15.00
N ILE A 8 20.53 1.47 15.96
CA ILE A 8 19.87 0.82 17.11
C ILE A 8 19.87 1.78 18.31
N GLY A 9 18.70 2.03 18.90
CA GLY A 9 18.60 2.79 20.15
C GLY A 9 19.21 2.02 21.33
N THR A 10 19.73 2.73 22.34
CA THR A 10 20.48 2.16 23.47
C THR A 10 19.74 1.09 24.30
N HIS A 11 18.42 1.02 24.20
CA HIS A 11 17.57 0.07 24.94
C HIS A 11 16.72 -0.82 24.02
N GLU A 12 16.96 -0.78 22.71
CA GLU A 12 16.20 -1.58 21.75
C GLU A 12 16.80 -2.98 21.60
N ALA A 13 15.94 -4.00 21.62
CA ALA A 13 16.38 -5.38 21.39
C ALA A 13 16.95 -5.52 19.97
N GLY A 14 18.04 -6.28 19.84
CA GLY A 14 18.65 -6.56 18.54
C GLY A 14 17.68 -7.29 17.61
N ASN A 15 17.78 -7.02 16.31
CA ASN A 15 17.00 -7.74 15.30
C ASN A 15 17.70 -9.06 14.95
N GLU A 16 16.99 -10.19 15.08
CA GLU A 16 17.56 -11.53 14.85
C GLU A 16 18.07 -11.72 13.41
N PHE A 17 17.38 -11.14 12.43
CA PHE A 17 17.78 -11.21 11.03
C PHE A 17 19.04 -10.38 10.74
N GLU A 18 19.14 -9.16 11.30
CA GLU A 18 20.41 -8.40 11.23
C GLU A 18 21.55 -9.14 11.91
N PHE A 19 21.28 -9.77 13.06
CA PHE A 19 22.27 -10.51 13.81
C PHE A 19 22.81 -11.70 12.99
N SER A 20 21.95 -12.44 12.29
CA SER A 20 22.39 -13.57 11.46
C SER A 20 23.26 -13.12 10.29
N LEU A 21 22.92 -12.00 9.63
CA LEU A 21 23.74 -11.39 8.58
C LEU A 21 25.12 -10.99 9.12
N ARG A 22 25.15 -10.32 10.27
CA ARG A 22 26.39 -9.85 10.90
C ARG A 22 27.27 -11.00 11.36
N GLN A 23 26.70 -12.04 11.98
CA GLN A 23 27.46 -13.21 12.41
C GLN A 23 28.09 -13.94 11.22
N ALA A 24 27.32 -14.19 10.16
CA ALA A 24 27.84 -14.82 8.95
C ALA A 24 29.02 -14.04 8.36
N PHE A 25 28.93 -12.70 8.33
CA PHE A 25 30.03 -11.85 7.91
C PHE A 25 31.26 -11.99 8.80
N MET A 26 31.11 -11.93 10.13
CA MET A 26 32.24 -12.04 11.06
C MET A 26 32.95 -13.41 10.97
N GLU A 27 32.20 -14.49 10.77
CA GLU A 27 32.75 -15.83 10.65
C GLU A 27 33.46 -16.06 9.30
N LEU A 28 32.96 -15.44 8.23
CA LEU A 28 33.43 -15.67 6.87
C LEU A 28 34.28 -14.53 6.30
N GLU A 29 34.48 -13.42 7.01
CA GLU A 29 35.23 -12.24 6.53
C GLU A 29 36.57 -12.60 5.84
N PRO A 30 37.41 -13.51 6.38
CA PRO A 30 38.66 -13.89 5.73
C PRO A 30 38.46 -14.56 4.37
N ARG A 31 37.34 -15.29 4.18
CA ARG A 31 36.97 -15.99 2.95
C ARG A 31 36.29 -15.08 1.93
N LEU A 32 35.85 -13.87 2.33
CA LEU A 32 35.25 -12.89 1.43
C LEU A 32 36.28 -12.04 0.68
N ARG A 33 37.58 -12.28 0.92
CA ARG A 33 38.68 -11.60 0.23
C ARG A 33 39.45 -12.58 -0.65
N PRO A 34 40.04 -12.13 -1.77
CA PRO A 34 40.88 -13.00 -2.59
C PRO A 34 42.06 -13.60 -1.79
N PRO A 35 42.50 -14.83 -2.13
CA PRO A 35 41.98 -15.69 -3.19
C PRO A 35 40.66 -16.40 -2.79
N PHE A 36 39.71 -16.44 -3.72
CA PHE A 36 38.44 -17.14 -3.51
C PHE A 36 38.60 -18.65 -3.69
N SER A 37 37.82 -19.41 -2.94
CA SER A 37 37.76 -20.87 -3.09
C SER A 37 37.18 -21.24 -4.46
N ILE A 38 37.78 -22.23 -5.10
CA ILE A 38 37.29 -22.82 -6.36
C ILE A 38 36.28 -23.95 -6.07
N ALA A 39 36.20 -24.42 -4.82
CA ALA A 39 35.26 -25.46 -4.42
C ALA A 39 33.82 -24.95 -4.50
N ILE A 40 32.93 -25.76 -5.10
CA ILE A 40 31.49 -25.47 -5.16
C ILE A 40 30.95 -25.51 -3.72
N PRO A 41 30.32 -24.42 -3.23
CA PRO A 41 29.78 -24.39 -1.89
C PRO A 41 28.68 -25.42 -1.69
N THR A 42 28.64 -26.05 -0.51
CA THR A 42 27.46 -26.82 -0.09
C THR A 42 26.25 -25.90 0.09
N PRO A 43 25.00 -26.39 0.09
CA PRO A 43 23.82 -25.53 0.27
C PRO A 43 23.84 -24.68 1.55
N GLN A 44 24.39 -25.22 2.64
CA GLN A 44 24.55 -24.49 3.91
C GLN A 44 25.61 -23.40 3.79
N GLU A 45 26.76 -23.70 3.16
CA GLU A 45 27.80 -22.71 2.91
C GLU A 45 27.34 -21.63 1.94
N TYR A 46 26.60 -21.98 0.89
CA TYR A 46 26.01 -21.03 -0.04
C TYR A 46 25.11 -20.04 0.70
N THR A 47 24.29 -20.55 1.63
CA THR A 47 23.42 -19.71 2.46
C THR A 47 24.21 -18.75 3.33
N GLN A 48 25.22 -19.25 4.05
CA GLN A 48 26.06 -18.42 4.92
C GLN A 48 26.89 -17.41 4.14
N LEU A 49 27.43 -17.79 2.97
CA LEU A 49 28.13 -16.88 2.07
C LEU A 49 27.20 -15.77 1.57
N ASN A 50 25.96 -16.07 1.21
CA ASN A 50 24.99 -15.04 0.80
C ASN A 50 24.66 -14.06 1.95
N HIS A 51 24.51 -14.54 3.19
CA HIS A 51 24.32 -13.68 4.36
C HIS A 51 25.53 -12.75 4.58
N ALA A 52 26.72 -13.33 4.54
CA ALA A 52 27.98 -12.61 4.72
C ALA A 52 28.22 -11.59 3.60
N LEU A 53 28.04 -11.97 2.33
CA LEU A 53 28.19 -11.10 1.17
C LEU A 53 27.18 -9.95 1.18
N LEU A 54 25.93 -10.20 1.55
CA LEU A 54 24.92 -9.14 1.67
C LEU A 54 25.30 -8.13 2.76
N TYR A 55 25.72 -8.61 3.94
CA TYR A 55 26.16 -7.71 5.00
C TYR A 55 27.42 -6.93 4.59
N GLY A 56 28.39 -7.59 3.97
CA GLY A 56 29.65 -7.00 3.50
C GLY A 56 29.43 -5.94 2.43
N VAL A 57 28.62 -6.22 1.40
CA VAL A 57 28.35 -5.26 0.32
C VAL A 57 27.63 -4.00 0.84
N LEU A 58 26.76 -4.17 1.84
CA LEU A 58 26.01 -3.08 2.46
C LEU A 58 26.84 -2.23 3.43
N THR A 59 27.81 -2.83 4.13
CA THR A 59 28.56 -2.17 5.22
C THR A 59 30.00 -1.82 4.88
N GLU A 60 30.56 -2.34 3.78
CA GLU A 60 31.92 -2.08 3.32
C GLU A 60 31.97 -1.58 1.86
N PRO A 61 31.60 -0.31 1.59
CA PRO A 61 31.56 0.24 0.23
C PRO A 61 32.87 0.07 -0.55
N GLN A 62 34.01 0.15 0.15
CA GLN A 62 35.34 -0.03 -0.44
C GLN A 62 35.58 -1.45 -1.00
N PHE A 63 34.87 -2.45 -0.51
CA PHE A 63 34.98 -3.85 -0.94
C PHE A 63 33.75 -4.34 -1.71
N ALA A 64 32.73 -3.50 -1.90
CA ALA A 64 31.45 -3.88 -2.52
C ALA A 64 31.61 -4.57 -3.88
N LYS A 65 32.48 -4.07 -4.75
CA LYS A 65 32.77 -4.70 -6.05
C LYS A 65 33.42 -6.08 -5.92
N ILE A 66 34.22 -6.30 -4.87
CA ILE A 66 34.85 -7.60 -4.59
C ILE A 66 33.77 -8.58 -4.11
N HIS A 67 32.90 -8.14 -3.21
CA HIS A 67 31.76 -8.93 -2.71
C HIS A 67 30.81 -9.34 -3.84
N ILE A 68 30.43 -8.41 -4.73
CA ILE A 68 29.58 -8.73 -5.90
C ILE A 68 30.26 -9.68 -6.88
N LYS A 69 31.56 -9.52 -7.16
CA LYS A 69 32.32 -10.49 -7.98
C LYS A 69 32.33 -11.88 -7.35
N HIS A 70 32.48 -11.96 -6.04
CA HIS A 70 32.42 -13.24 -5.33
C HIS A 70 31.02 -13.86 -5.44
N LEU A 71 29.95 -13.06 -5.27
CA LEU A 71 28.57 -13.50 -5.47
C LEU A 71 28.37 -14.09 -6.88
N HIS A 72 28.80 -13.39 -7.92
CA HIS A 72 28.73 -13.89 -9.30
C HIS A 72 29.47 -15.22 -9.49
N GLY A 73 30.60 -15.41 -8.80
CA GLY A 73 31.40 -16.63 -8.88
C GLY A 73 30.77 -17.84 -8.20
N ILE A 74 29.89 -17.64 -7.21
CA ILE A 74 29.26 -18.74 -6.45
C ILE A 74 27.80 -18.99 -6.82
N VAL A 75 27.16 -18.09 -7.58
CA VAL A 75 25.71 -18.12 -7.82
C VAL A 75 25.29 -19.40 -8.55
N SER A 76 24.20 -20.01 -8.10
CA SER A 76 23.63 -21.22 -8.72
C SER A 76 22.10 -21.18 -8.88
N ASP A 77 21.44 -20.23 -8.25
CA ASP A 77 19.97 -20.09 -8.19
C ASP A 77 19.47 -18.83 -8.92
N GLY A 78 20.27 -18.28 -9.83
CA GLY A 78 19.95 -17.02 -10.50
C GLY A 78 19.80 -15.84 -9.54
N TYR A 79 20.57 -15.82 -8.45
CA TYR A 79 20.55 -14.79 -7.38
C TYR A 79 19.31 -14.81 -6.49
N ALA A 80 18.41 -15.80 -6.63
CA ALA A 80 17.13 -15.82 -5.91
C ALA A 80 17.28 -15.67 -4.38
N LEU A 81 18.21 -16.41 -3.76
CA LEU A 81 18.47 -16.29 -2.32
C LEU A 81 18.98 -14.88 -1.95
N PHE A 82 19.96 -14.36 -2.69
CA PHE A 82 20.52 -13.03 -2.44
C PHE A 82 19.44 -11.94 -2.53
N VAL A 83 18.62 -11.99 -3.58
CA VAL A 83 17.49 -11.08 -3.79
C VAL A 83 16.47 -11.20 -2.66
N SER A 84 16.14 -12.42 -2.21
CA SER A 84 15.21 -12.63 -1.10
C SER A 84 15.72 -12.01 0.21
N LEU A 85 17.02 -12.11 0.49
CA LEU A 85 17.63 -11.53 1.68
C LEU A 85 17.67 -10.00 1.59
N ALA A 86 18.03 -9.44 0.42
CA ALA A 86 18.03 -8.01 0.17
C ALA A 86 16.61 -7.42 0.28
N LEU A 87 15.59 -8.12 -0.26
CA LEU A 87 14.19 -7.73 -0.13
C LEU A 87 13.77 -7.72 1.34
N ARG A 88 14.21 -8.71 2.12
CA ARG A 88 13.92 -8.77 3.56
C ARG A 88 14.57 -7.60 4.32
N VAL A 89 15.78 -7.18 3.94
CA VAL A 89 16.42 -5.96 4.45
C VAL A 89 15.55 -4.73 4.14
N VAL A 90 15.05 -4.61 2.91
CA VAL A 90 14.14 -3.51 2.52
C VAL A 90 12.84 -3.54 3.34
N LEU A 91 12.17 -4.67 3.41
CA LEU A 91 10.84 -4.75 4.02
C LEU A 91 10.87 -4.64 5.55
N GLU A 92 11.87 -5.24 6.20
CA GLU A 92 11.91 -5.34 7.66
C GLU A 92 12.81 -4.27 8.31
N LEU A 93 13.87 -3.82 7.62
CA LEU A 93 14.93 -3.04 8.23
C LEU A 93 15.10 -1.61 7.67
N TYR A 94 14.50 -1.27 6.52
CA TYR A 94 14.81 -0.04 5.78
C TYR A 94 14.76 1.25 6.60
N ASN A 95 13.72 1.41 7.43
CA ASN A 95 13.53 2.62 8.24
C ASN A 95 14.64 2.82 9.29
N LYS A 96 15.36 1.76 9.66
CA LYS A 96 16.45 1.77 10.63
C LYS A 96 17.83 1.69 10.00
N LEU A 97 17.92 1.54 8.68
CA LEU A 97 19.21 1.49 7.99
C LEU A 97 19.95 2.83 8.17
N VAL A 98 21.27 2.72 8.33
CA VAL A 98 22.17 3.87 8.25
C VAL A 98 22.15 4.43 6.82
N ASP A 99 22.32 5.74 6.64
CA ASP A 99 22.18 6.37 5.32
C ASP A 99 23.20 5.88 4.28
N SER A 100 24.43 5.57 4.71
CA SER A 100 25.44 4.93 3.84
C SER A 100 24.98 3.56 3.34
N VAL A 101 24.26 2.80 4.17
CA VAL A 101 23.71 1.49 3.82
C VAL A 101 22.55 1.64 2.84
N LYS A 102 21.70 2.66 2.99
CA LYS A 102 20.64 2.95 2.01
C LYS A 102 21.22 3.28 0.63
N GLN A 103 22.30 4.06 0.58
CA GLN A 103 23.02 4.34 -0.68
C GLN A 103 23.59 3.07 -1.30
N GLN A 104 24.22 2.21 -0.48
CA GLN A 104 24.74 0.93 -0.95
C GLN A 104 23.63 -0.01 -1.42
N LEU A 105 22.48 0.00 -0.77
CA LEU A 105 21.33 -0.81 -1.16
C LEU A 105 20.84 -0.43 -2.56
N ILE A 106 20.77 0.86 -2.89
CA ILE A 106 20.44 1.33 -4.24
C ILE A 106 21.45 0.81 -5.26
N TRP A 107 22.75 0.87 -4.93
CA TRP A 107 23.80 0.35 -5.80
C TRP A 107 23.68 -1.17 -6.00
N VAL A 108 23.41 -1.94 -4.94
CA VAL A 108 23.19 -3.39 -5.03
C VAL A 108 22.00 -3.69 -5.94
N VAL A 109 20.89 -2.94 -5.81
CA VAL A 109 19.72 -3.14 -6.69
C VAL A 109 20.06 -2.86 -8.15
N HIS A 110 20.85 -1.83 -8.44
CA HIS A 110 21.34 -1.59 -9.80
C HIS A 110 22.11 -2.79 -10.36
N GLU A 111 23.04 -3.37 -9.59
CA GLU A 111 23.80 -4.56 -10.04
C GLU A 111 22.89 -5.78 -10.27
N ILE A 112 21.93 -6.03 -9.37
CA ILE A 112 20.98 -7.14 -9.48
C ILE A 112 20.07 -7.00 -10.71
N VAL A 113 19.63 -5.77 -11.03
CA VAL A 113 18.89 -5.48 -12.27
C VAL A 113 19.77 -5.75 -13.48
N GLY A 114 21.04 -5.32 -13.45
CA GLY A 114 22.00 -5.54 -14.52
C GLY A 114 22.21 -7.02 -14.87
N VAL A 115 22.07 -7.93 -13.90
CA VAL A 115 22.15 -9.38 -14.11
C VAL A 115 20.80 -10.08 -14.23
N SER A 116 19.69 -9.33 -14.21
CA SER A 116 18.31 -9.87 -14.25
C SER A 116 18.06 -10.94 -13.18
N GLY A 117 18.51 -10.71 -11.94
CA GLY A 117 18.39 -11.67 -10.84
C GLY A 117 16.94 -12.07 -10.54
N VAL A 118 16.68 -13.35 -10.28
CA VAL A 118 15.31 -13.86 -10.07
C VAL A 118 14.63 -13.12 -8.91
N GLY A 119 13.48 -12.49 -9.19
CA GLY A 119 12.70 -11.72 -8.22
C GLY A 119 13.13 -10.26 -8.01
N PHE A 120 13.98 -9.71 -8.87
CA PHE A 120 14.45 -8.31 -8.76
C PHE A 120 13.30 -7.28 -8.83
N ASP A 121 12.20 -7.62 -9.50
CA ASP A 121 10.98 -6.82 -9.57
C ASP A 121 10.34 -6.61 -8.19
N GLY A 122 10.28 -7.66 -7.37
CA GLY A 122 9.84 -7.57 -5.98
C GLY A 122 10.74 -6.66 -5.13
N LEU A 123 12.06 -6.72 -5.35
CA LEU A 123 13.04 -5.84 -4.70
C LEU A 123 12.86 -4.36 -5.08
N LEU A 124 12.63 -4.08 -6.37
CA LEU A 124 12.32 -2.73 -6.85
C LEU A 124 11.02 -2.18 -6.25
N VAL A 125 9.95 -2.98 -6.26
CA VAL A 125 8.67 -2.60 -5.65
C VAL A 125 8.86 -2.34 -4.15
N GLY A 126 9.63 -3.18 -3.46
CA GLY A 126 9.99 -2.97 -2.06
C GLY A 126 10.64 -1.60 -1.84
N LEU A 127 11.67 -1.25 -2.62
CA LEU A 127 12.37 0.02 -2.47
C LEU A 127 11.50 1.23 -2.80
N LEU A 128 10.78 1.19 -3.94
CA LEU A 128 9.90 2.27 -4.37
C LEU A 128 8.85 2.61 -3.30
N ARG A 129 8.45 1.61 -2.51
CA ARG A 129 7.51 1.82 -1.42
C ARG A 129 8.08 2.61 -0.25
N HIS A 130 9.39 2.61 -0.04
CA HIS A 130 10.03 3.36 1.02
C HIS A 130 10.54 4.74 0.56
N THR A 131 10.49 5.04 -0.74
CA THR A 131 10.89 6.35 -1.29
C THR A 131 9.71 7.30 -1.43
N ASP A 132 9.87 8.54 -1.02
CA ASP A 132 8.93 9.62 -1.35
C ASP A 132 9.19 10.10 -2.78
N LEU A 133 8.48 9.50 -3.73
CA LEU A 133 8.68 9.71 -5.17
C LEU A 133 8.25 11.11 -5.63
N VAL A 134 7.49 11.86 -4.82
CA VAL A 134 6.98 13.19 -5.20
C VAL A 134 8.11 14.20 -5.39
N HIS A 135 9.23 14.01 -4.70
CA HIS A 135 10.41 14.88 -4.80
C HIS A 135 11.37 14.51 -5.91
N VAL A 136 11.11 13.41 -6.64
CA VAL A 136 11.95 12.91 -7.72
C VAL A 136 11.55 13.61 -9.04
N PRO A 137 12.43 14.41 -9.67
CA PRO A 137 12.11 15.18 -10.89
C PRO A 137 11.54 14.34 -12.04
N GLU A 138 11.99 13.11 -12.18
CA GLU A 138 11.54 12.16 -13.20
C GLU A 138 10.06 11.80 -13.01
N PHE A 139 9.62 11.61 -11.75
CA PHE A 139 8.22 11.36 -11.43
C PHE A 139 7.32 12.57 -11.67
N ARG A 140 7.86 13.79 -11.56
CA ARG A 140 7.11 14.99 -11.97
C ARG A 140 6.81 14.97 -13.47
N CYS A 141 7.75 14.52 -14.30
CA CYS A 141 7.54 14.40 -15.75
C CYS A 141 6.48 13.33 -16.04
N ILE A 142 6.60 12.15 -15.42
CA ILE A 142 5.60 11.08 -15.53
C ILE A 142 4.20 11.58 -15.13
N TRP A 143 4.08 12.30 -14.01
CA TRP A 143 2.79 12.81 -13.55
C TRP A 143 2.20 13.84 -14.51
N LYS A 144 3.04 14.71 -15.07
CA LYS A 144 2.63 15.68 -16.09
C LYS A 144 2.08 14.97 -17.33
N ASP A 145 2.80 13.97 -17.83
CA ASP A 145 2.39 13.20 -19.00
C ASP A 145 1.10 12.42 -18.68
N LEU A 146 0.99 11.83 -17.49
CA LEU A 146 -0.20 11.10 -17.05
C LEU A 146 -1.48 11.96 -17.07
N VAL A 147 -1.38 13.20 -16.60
CA VAL A 147 -2.55 14.07 -16.44
C VAL A 147 -2.83 14.89 -17.71
N LEU A 148 -1.81 15.31 -18.45
CA LEU A 148 -1.96 16.20 -19.60
C LEU A 148 -1.98 15.49 -20.95
N ASP A 149 -1.24 14.39 -21.11
CA ASP A 149 -1.16 13.62 -22.37
C ASP A 149 -0.75 12.16 -22.11
N ALA A 150 -1.71 11.35 -21.65
CA ALA A 150 -1.50 9.95 -21.34
C ALA A 150 -1.12 9.10 -22.58
N THR A 151 -1.30 9.62 -23.79
CA THR A 151 -0.89 8.90 -25.02
C THR A 151 0.63 8.80 -25.15
N THR A 152 1.38 9.64 -24.44
CA THR A 152 2.85 9.62 -24.38
C THR A 152 3.40 8.26 -23.91
N PHE A 153 2.64 7.53 -23.08
CA PHE A 153 3.05 6.19 -22.61
C PHE A 153 2.98 5.12 -23.69
N ARG A 154 2.31 5.38 -24.83
CA ARG A 154 2.18 4.44 -25.97
C ARG A 154 1.64 3.06 -25.58
N THR A 155 0.82 3.02 -24.54
CA THR A 155 0.17 1.79 -24.05
C THR A 155 -1.16 1.63 -24.76
N GLU A 156 -1.37 0.48 -25.41
CA GLU A 156 -2.63 0.18 -26.08
C GLU A 156 -3.81 0.26 -25.10
N GLY A 157 -4.86 0.99 -25.49
CA GLY A 157 -6.04 1.19 -24.64
C GLY A 157 -5.87 2.20 -23.51
N PHE A 158 -4.70 2.81 -23.32
CA PHE A 158 -4.50 3.89 -22.32
C PHE A 158 -4.38 5.26 -23.00
N SER A 159 -5.36 6.13 -22.76
CA SER A 159 -5.49 7.43 -23.40
C SER A 159 -5.87 8.56 -22.45
N ASP A 160 -6.41 8.23 -21.27
CA ASP A 160 -6.83 9.22 -20.28
C ASP A 160 -6.68 8.68 -18.85
N VAL A 161 -6.26 9.53 -17.91
CA VAL A 161 -6.09 9.19 -16.50
C VAL A 161 -7.39 8.71 -15.83
N ALA A 162 -8.56 9.10 -16.35
CA ALA A 162 -9.85 8.61 -15.87
C ALA A 162 -9.97 7.09 -15.96
N GLN A 163 -9.27 6.45 -16.91
CA GLN A 163 -9.24 4.99 -17.00
C GLN A 163 -8.58 4.38 -15.75
N LEU A 164 -7.61 5.06 -15.15
CA LEU A 164 -7.04 4.64 -13.87
C LEU A 164 -7.99 4.92 -12.70
N TYR A 165 -8.69 6.05 -12.70
CA TYR A 165 -9.67 6.37 -11.66
C TYR A 165 -10.82 5.35 -11.61
N SER A 166 -11.28 4.88 -12.76
CA SER A 166 -12.32 3.86 -12.87
C SER A 166 -11.82 2.42 -12.70
N THR A 167 -10.50 2.21 -12.56
CA THR A 167 -9.95 0.89 -12.33
C THR A 167 -9.77 0.64 -10.84
N ARG A 168 -10.49 -0.36 -10.32
CA ARG A 168 -10.36 -0.74 -8.91
C ARG A 168 -8.94 -1.21 -8.58
N THR A 169 -8.36 -0.58 -7.56
CA THR A 169 -7.09 -1.05 -6.98
C THR A 169 -7.30 -2.41 -6.30
N SER A 170 -6.55 -3.43 -6.72
CA SER A 170 -6.54 -4.74 -6.05
C SER A 170 -6.13 -4.62 -4.58
N SER A 171 -6.80 -5.34 -3.70
CA SER A 171 -6.52 -5.33 -2.25
C SER A 171 -5.08 -5.73 -1.90
N ARG A 172 -4.42 -6.50 -2.79
CA ARG A 172 -3.00 -6.88 -2.63
C ARG A 172 -2.10 -5.66 -2.46
N TYR A 173 -2.40 -4.55 -3.14
CA TYR A 173 -1.53 -3.37 -3.09
C TYR A 173 -1.60 -2.65 -1.75
N PHE A 174 -2.76 -2.67 -1.08
CA PHE A 174 -2.90 -2.10 0.27
C PHE A 174 -2.21 -2.97 1.32
N LEU A 175 -2.25 -4.30 1.15
CA LEU A 175 -1.50 -5.25 1.99
C LEU A 175 0.00 -5.08 1.82
N LEU A 176 0.46 -4.77 0.61
CA LEU A 176 1.85 -4.42 0.42
C LEU A 176 2.16 -3.23 1.31
N ARG A 177 1.49 -2.08 1.17
CA ARG A 177 1.82 -0.80 1.85
C ARG A 177 1.91 -0.84 3.39
N VAL A 178 1.32 -1.84 4.05
CA VAL A 178 1.39 -2.05 5.50
C VAL A 178 2.34 -3.20 5.83
N THR A 179 3.18 -3.09 6.86
CA THR A 179 4.07 -4.21 7.22
C THR A 179 3.27 -5.38 7.81
N PRO A 180 3.73 -6.64 7.72
CA PRO A 180 3.03 -7.79 8.30
C PRO A 180 2.71 -7.61 9.79
N GLU A 181 3.62 -6.97 10.53
CA GLU A 181 3.41 -6.70 11.95
C GLU A 181 2.34 -5.62 12.20
N MET A 182 2.33 -4.55 11.40
CA MET A 182 1.27 -3.54 11.47
C MET A 182 -0.08 -4.15 11.10
N GLU A 183 -0.14 -4.98 10.05
CA GLU A 183 -1.35 -5.70 9.66
C GLU A 183 -1.88 -6.55 10.82
N LEU A 184 -1.01 -7.39 11.42
CA LEU A 184 -1.39 -8.27 12.52
C LEU A 184 -1.98 -7.46 13.70
N GLN A 185 -1.33 -6.35 14.07
CA GLN A 185 -1.80 -5.51 15.17
C GLN A 185 -3.09 -4.75 14.82
N LEU A 186 -3.25 -4.25 13.59
CA LEU A 186 -4.48 -3.61 13.14
C LEU A 186 -5.65 -4.60 13.12
N ARG A 187 -5.43 -5.82 12.61
CA ARG A 187 -6.46 -6.88 12.64
C ARG A 187 -6.80 -7.27 14.07
N PHE A 188 -5.83 -7.36 14.96
CA PHE A 188 -6.10 -7.63 16.37
C PHE A 188 -6.99 -6.53 17.00
N LEU A 189 -6.70 -5.25 16.73
CA LEU A 189 -7.53 -4.13 17.18
C LEU A 189 -8.98 -4.24 16.68
N LEU A 190 -9.17 -4.61 15.42
CA LEU A 190 -10.48 -4.61 14.76
C LEU A 190 -11.32 -5.87 15.02
N VAL A 191 -10.69 -6.98 15.40
CA VAL A 191 -11.35 -8.29 15.55
C VAL A 191 -11.43 -8.76 16.99
N GLN A 192 -10.42 -8.46 17.82
CA GLN A 192 -10.26 -9.07 19.15
C GLN A 192 -10.41 -8.07 20.30
N VAL A 193 -10.22 -6.78 20.05
CA VAL A 193 -10.28 -5.77 21.10
C VAL A 193 -11.71 -5.28 21.25
N LYS A 194 -12.21 -5.34 22.50
CA LYS A 194 -13.48 -4.72 22.88
C LYS A 194 -13.37 -3.20 22.87
N PHE A 195 -14.40 -2.53 22.40
CA PHE A 195 -14.43 -1.07 22.26
C PHE A 195 -14.05 -0.31 23.56
N SER A 196 -14.49 -0.80 24.71
CA SER A 196 -14.20 -0.21 26.03
C SER A 196 -12.71 -0.21 26.42
N HIS A 197 -11.90 -1.09 25.84
CA HIS A 197 -10.47 -1.23 26.18
C HIS A 197 -9.53 -0.60 25.14
N LEU A 198 -10.07 -0.01 24.08
CA LEU A 198 -9.34 0.46 22.91
C LEU A 198 -8.17 1.41 23.24
N LYS A 199 -8.37 2.34 24.19
CA LYS A 199 -7.41 3.41 24.51
C LYS A 199 -6.01 2.88 24.83
N ARG A 200 -5.89 1.77 25.55
CA ARG A 200 -4.58 1.19 25.92
C ARG A 200 -3.85 0.66 24.70
N TYR A 201 -4.55 -0.04 23.82
CA TYR A 201 -3.97 -0.61 22.61
C TYR A 201 -3.60 0.47 21.58
N GLN A 202 -4.39 1.53 21.48
CA GLN A 202 -4.03 2.73 20.69
C GLN A 202 -2.68 3.32 21.13
N MET A 203 -2.49 3.51 22.43
CA MET A 203 -1.22 4.04 22.96
C MET A 203 -0.03 3.14 22.62
N TRP A 204 -0.20 1.82 22.72
CA TRP A 204 0.85 0.86 22.37
C TRP A 204 1.18 0.88 20.88
N PHE A 205 0.15 0.88 20.03
CA PHE A 205 0.32 0.92 18.59
C PHE A 205 0.99 2.23 18.14
N ALA A 206 0.51 3.38 18.63
CA ALA A 206 1.09 4.68 18.28
C ALA A 206 2.55 4.80 18.71
N LYS A 207 2.88 4.35 19.95
CA LYS A 207 4.26 4.34 20.44
C LYS A 207 5.17 3.51 19.55
N LYS A 208 4.67 2.39 19.03
CA LYS A 208 5.44 1.47 18.20
C LYS A 208 5.63 1.94 16.76
N PHE A 209 4.57 2.46 16.13
CA PHE A 209 4.57 2.69 14.68
C PHE A 209 4.50 4.15 14.26
N LEU A 210 4.00 5.04 15.11
CA LEU A 210 3.67 6.42 14.71
C LEU A 210 4.52 7.50 15.38
N PHE A 211 5.23 7.21 16.48
CA PHE A 211 5.91 8.25 17.27
C PHE A 211 7.28 8.68 16.72
N GLU A 212 7.92 7.85 15.91
CA GLU A 212 9.16 8.23 15.24
C GLU A 212 8.95 9.34 14.18
N PRO A 213 10.00 10.11 13.84
CA PRO A 213 9.94 11.12 12.78
C PRO A 213 9.45 10.52 11.45
N GLU A 214 8.68 11.30 10.69
CA GLU A 214 8.17 10.97 9.35
C GLU A 214 7.22 9.77 9.24
N ARG A 215 7.08 8.95 10.29
CA ARG A 215 6.21 7.77 10.28
C ARG A 215 4.72 8.08 10.33
N GLU A 216 4.33 9.33 10.59
CA GLU A 216 2.91 9.74 10.52
C GLU A 216 2.34 9.60 9.10
N THR A 217 3.16 9.58 8.05
CA THR A 217 2.70 9.33 6.67
C THR A 217 2.10 7.94 6.48
N LEU A 218 2.49 6.96 7.32
CA LEU A 218 1.94 5.60 7.31
C LEU A 218 0.46 5.56 7.66
N ILE A 219 -0.07 6.61 8.30
CA ILE A 219 -1.51 6.74 8.60
C ILE A 219 -2.35 6.62 7.31
N VAL A 220 -1.84 7.16 6.20
CA VAL A 220 -2.48 7.10 4.89
C VAL A 220 -2.64 5.64 4.44
N ASP A 221 -1.56 4.87 4.51
CA ASP A 221 -1.55 3.45 4.13
C ASP A 221 -2.44 2.61 5.06
N MET A 222 -2.43 2.90 6.37
CA MET A 222 -3.28 2.22 7.35
C MET A 222 -4.77 2.48 7.09
N ILE A 223 -5.16 3.72 6.76
CA ILE A 223 -6.55 4.05 6.41
C ILE A 223 -6.98 3.29 5.16
N ARG A 224 -6.15 3.26 4.10
CA ARG A 224 -6.47 2.48 2.89
C ARG A 224 -6.59 0.98 3.19
N PHE A 225 -5.72 0.42 4.04
CA PHE A 225 -5.84 -0.96 4.48
C PHE A 225 -7.17 -1.22 5.21
N ILE A 226 -7.56 -0.37 6.16
CA ILE A 226 -8.80 -0.54 6.92
C ILE A 226 -10.04 -0.45 6.02
N CYS A 227 -10.05 0.50 5.07
CA CYS A 227 -11.16 0.64 4.13
C CYS A 227 -11.25 -0.53 3.14
N CYS A 228 -10.12 -0.91 2.53
CA CYS A 228 -10.12 -1.70 1.29
C CYS A 228 -9.62 -3.14 1.43
N ALA A 229 -8.94 -3.49 2.53
CA ALA A 229 -8.36 -4.81 2.76
C ALA A 229 -8.87 -5.49 4.05
N HIS A 230 -9.62 -4.77 4.89
CA HIS A 230 -10.26 -5.31 6.08
C HIS A 230 -11.78 -5.09 6.05
N HIS A 231 -12.52 -6.12 5.65
CA HIS A 231 -13.99 -6.16 5.67
C HIS A 231 -14.45 -7.17 6.73
N PRO A 232 -14.89 -6.70 7.92
CA PRO A 232 -15.32 -7.58 9.00
C PRO A 232 -16.54 -8.42 8.59
N SER A 233 -16.68 -9.62 9.15
CA SER A 233 -17.90 -10.41 9.00
C SER A 233 -19.06 -9.79 9.80
N ASN A 234 -20.30 -10.15 9.47
CA ASN A 234 -21.49 -9.68 10.19
C ASN A 234 -21.43 -10.01 11.69
N GLU A 235 -20.85 -11.16 12.05
CA GLU A 235 -20.63 -11.54 13.45
C GLU A 235 -19.77 -10.50 14.19
N ILE A 236 -18.69 -10.03 13.56
CA ILE A 236 -17.82 -9.01 14.14
C ILE A 236 -18.52 -7.66 14.18
N ILE A 237 -19.23 -7.29 13.12
CA ILE A 237 -19.98 -6.02 13.03
C ILE A 237 -21.02 -5.90 14.15
N HIS A 238 -21.69 -6.99 14.50
CA HIS A 238 -22.70 -7.03 15.58
C HIS A 238 -22.13 -7.35 16.97
N SER A 239 -20.81 -7.50 17.09
CA SER A 239 -20.13 -7.75 18.36
C SER A 239 -19.76 -6.46 19.11
N ASP A 240 -19.10 -6.58 20.27
CA ASP A 240 -18.51 -5.46 21.02
C ASP A 240 -17.08 -5.09 20.57
N SER A 241 -16.64 -5.65 19.43
CA SER A 241 -15.35 -5.35 18.82
C SER A 241 -15.27 -3.89 18.35
N VAL A 242 -14.05 -3.37 18.22
CA VAL A 242 -13.84 -1.99 17.79
C VAL A 242 -14.26 -1.82 16.32
N PRO A 243 -15.18 -0.88 16.01
CA PRO A 243 -15.57 -0.64 14.63
C PRO A 243 -14.49 0.10 13.85
N ARG A 244 -14.44 -0.13 12.53
CA ARG A 244 -13.42 0.44 11.64
C ARG A 244 -13.33 1.96 11.72
N TRP A 245 -14.48 2.64 11.72
CA TRP A 245 -14.55 4.10 11.78
C TRP A 245 -13.85 4.67 13.02
N ALA A 246 -13.88 3.96 14.15
CA ALA A 246 -13.27 4.45 15.40
C ALA A 246 -11.73 4.40 15.34
N ILE A 247 -11.16 3.36 14.72
CA ILE A 247 -9.71 3.30 14.47
C ILE A 247 -9.31 4.41 13.50
N ILE A 248 -10.07 4.65 12.42
CA ILE A 248 -9.79 5.72 11.47
C ILE A 248 -9.84 7.10 12.13
N GLY A 249 -10.87 7.37 12.95
CA GLY A 249 -10.98 8.63 13.69
C GLY A 249 -9.79 8.88 14.63
N TRP A 250 -9.30 7.83 15.28
CA TRP A 250 -8.08 7.90 16.09
C TRP A 250 -6.81 8.09 15.25
N LEU A 251 -6.68 7.40 14.12
CA LEU A 251 -5.54 7.58 13.23
C LEU A 251 -5.47 9.02 12.68
N LEU A 252 -6.62 9.61 12.32
CA LEU A 252 -6.70 11.02 11.91
C LEU A 252 -6.26 11.97 13.03
N SER A 253 -6.60 11.68 14.30
CA SER A 253 -6.15 12.50 15.43
C SER A 253 -4.65 12.36 15.75
N CYS A 254 -3.98 11.36 15.19
CA CYS A 254 -2.53 11.19 15.29
C CYS A 254 -1.74 12.04 14.26
N CYS A 255 -2.40 12.65 13.26
CA CYS A 255 -1.75 13.48 12.26
C CYS A 255 -1.25 14.79 12.89
N ARG A 256 0.06 15.06 12.81
CA ARG A 256 0.69 16.27 13.37
C ARG A 256 0.85 17.34 12.31
N LYS A 257 1.16 16.95 11.06
CA LYS A 257 1.31 17.87 9.92
C LYS A 257 0.03 17.97 9.10
N LYS A 258 -0.30 19.18 8.66
CA LYS A 258 -1.54 19.45 7.90
C LYS A 258 -1.62 18.75 6.54
N TYR A 259 -0.50 18.61 5.83
CA TYR A 259 -0.50 17.86 4.57
C TYR A 259 -0.75 16.36 4.78
N VAL A 260 -0.28 15.79 5.90
CA VAL A 260 -0.52 14.38 6.25
C VAL A 260 -1.99 14.19 6.58
N GLU A 261 -2.57 15.10 7.36
CA GLU A 261 -4.01 15.11 7.66
C GLU A 261 -4.84 15.18 6.36
N ALA A 262 -4.47 16.04 5.40
CA ALA A 262 -5.13 16.14 4.11
C ALA A 262 -5.01 14.85 3.29
N ASN A 263 -3.82 14.24 3.21
CA ASN A 263 -3.61 12.97 2.51
C ASN A 263 -4.39 11.82 3.16
N ALA A 264 -4.50 11.81 4.50
CA ALA A 264 -5.27 10.82 5.24
C ALA A 264 -6.78 10.94 4.96
N LYS A 265 -7.31 12.17 4.88
CA LYS A 265 -8.70 12.41 4.46
C LYS A 265 -8.93 12.03 3.00
N LEU A 266 -7.99 12.33 2.10
CA LEU A 266 -8.07 11.89 0.71
C LEU A 266 -8.10 10.36 0.63
N ALA A 267 -7.26 9.67 1.38
CA ALA A 267 -7.25 8.22 1.44
C ALA A 267 -8.57 7.61 1.93
N LEU A 268 -9.22 8.27 2.90
CA LEU A 268 -10.54 7.90 3.40
C LEU A 268 -11.65 8.09 2.35
N PHE A 269 -11.57 9.16 1.55
CA PHE A 269 -12.57 9.50 0.53
C PHE A 269 -12.22 9.04 -0.88
N TYR A 270 -11.08 8.36 -1.10
CA TYR A 270 -10.59 8.06 -2.44
C TYR A 270 -11.59 7.23 -3.26
N ASP A 271 -12.17 6.20 -2.64
CA ASP A 271 -13.16 5.32 -3.29
C ASP A 271 -14.55 5.99 -3.42
N TRP A 272 -14.75 7.20 -2.90
CA TRP A 272 -15.98 7.96 -3.08
C TRP A 272 -16.00 8.74 -4.40
N LEU A 273 -14.83 9.20 -4.86
CA LEU A 273 -14.73 10.18 -5.96
C LEU A 273 -15.29 9.64 -7.28
N PHE A 274 -15.03 8.37 -7.59
CA PHE A 274 -15.47 7.74 -8.84
C PHE A 274 -16.30 6.48 -8.57
N PHE A 275 -17.01 6.45 -7.44
CA PHE A 275 -17.76 5.29 -6.97
C PHE A 275 -18.77 4.79 -8.02
N ASP A 276 -18.72 3.49 -8.30
CA ASP A 276 -19.69 2.77 -9.13
C ASP A 276 -20.24 1.57 -8.34
N GLU A 277 -21.54 1.61 -8.03
CA GLU A 277 -22.27 0.58 -7.30
C GLU A 277 -22.14 -0.84 -7.90
N ARG A 278 -21.83 -0.95 -9.20
CA ARG A 278 -21.69 -2.24 -9.89
C ARG A 278 -20.32 -2.87 -9.67
N MET A 279 -19.31 -2.06 -9.40
CA MET A 279 -17.89 -2.46 -9.38
C MET A 279 -17.28 -2.35 -7.99
N ASP A 280 -17.69 -1.34 -7.23
CA ASP A 280 -17.13 -0.99 -5.93
C ASP A 280 -17.91 -1.61 -4.78
N ASN A 281 -17.19 -1.85 -3.68
CA ASN A 281 -17.76 -2.44 -2.49
C ASN A 281 -18.15 -1.34 -1.50
N ILE A 282 -19.39 -1.40 -1.00
CA ILE A 282 -19.91 -0.49 0.04
C ILE A 282 -19.00 -0.41 1.27
N MET A 283 -18.33 -1.51 1.62
CA MET A 283 -17.40 -1.59 2.73
C MET A 283 -16.15 -0.72 2.56
N ASN A 284 -15.84 -0.24 1.35
CA ASN A 284 -14.74 0.69 1.13
C ASN A 284 -15.10 2.12 1.57
N ILE A 285 -16.38 2.49 1.46
CA ILE A 285 -16.87 3.86 1.69
C ILE A 285 -17.59 4.02 3.04
N GLU A 286 -18.17 2.94 3.57
CA GLU A 286 -18.88 2.89 4.87
C GLU A 286 -18.11 3.53 6.04
N PRO A 287 -16.78 3.30 6.22
CA PRO A 287 -16.09 3.80 7.40
C PRO A 287 -16.09 5.33 7.49
N ALA A 288 -16.06 6.03 6.36
CA ALA A 288 -16.07 7.49 6.32
C ALA A 288 -17.43 8.05 6.75
N MET A 289 -18.52 7.45 6.27
CA MET A 289 -19.89 7.83 6.63
C MET A 289 -20.15 7.60 8.13
N LEU A 290 -19.80 6.41 8.63
CA LEU A 290 -19.96 6.12 10.05
C LEU A 290 -19.07 7.00 10.92
N LEU A 291 -17.83 7.30 10.50
CA LEU A 291 -16.98 8.23 11.24
C LEU A 291 -17.64 9.60 11.35
N MET A 292 -18.17 10.13 10.25
CA MET A 292 -18.87 11.42 10.23
C MET A 292 -20.08 11.41 11.16
N VAL A 293 -20.95 10.40 11.08
CA VAL A 293 -22.18 10.35 11.87
C VAL A 293 -21.91 10.04 13.35
N CYS A 294 -21.10 9.03 13.65
CA CYS A 294 -20.82 8.62 15.03
C CYS A 294 -19.97 9.64 15.79
N SER A 295 -19.25 10.51 15.09
CA SER A 295 -18.52 11.62 15.72
C SER A 295 -19.42 12.78 16.13
N MET A 296 -20.62 12.95 15.56
CA MET A 296 -21.42 14.14 15.80
C MET A 296 -21.78 14.41 17.27
N PRO A 297 -22.13 13.42 18.11
CA PRO A 297 -22.57 13.72 19.48
C PRO A 297 -21.48 14.35 20.37
N GLN A 298 -20.20 14.05 20.12
CA GLN A 298 -19.09 14.47 21.00
C GLN A 298 -17.95 15.19 20.27
N TYR A 299 -17.83 15.00 18.97
CA TYR A 299 -16.70 15.44 18.14
C TYR A 299 -17.18 16.04 16.80
N VAL A 300 -18.19 16.93 16.84
CA VAL A 300 -18.74 17.60 15.64
C VAL A 300 -17.67 18.19 14.72
N GLY A 301 -16.57 18.71 15.28
CA GLY A 301 -15.45 19.24 14.50
C GLY A 301 -14.82 18.22 13.55
N MET A 302 -14.81 16.92 13.91
CA MET A 302 -14.38 15.84 13.02
C MET A 302 -15.32 15.75 11.81
N THR A 303 -16.63 15.71 12.05
CA THR A 303 -17.65 15.65 11.00
C THR A 303 -17.58 16.86 10.07
N GLN A 304 -17.47 18.07 10.61
CA GLN A 304 -17.34 19.30 9.82
C GLN A 304 -16.08 19.26 8.95
N SER A 305 -14.94 18.91 9.54
CA SER A 305 -13.65 18.82 8.86
C SER A 305 -13.62 17.79 7.73
N LEU A 306 -14.27 16.64 7.92
CA LEU A 306 -14.39 15.60 6.89
C LEU A 306 -15.34 16.02 5.77
N LEU A 307 -16.52 16.55 6.11
CA LEU A 307 -17.51 16.97 5.12
C LEU A 307 -17.00 18.17 4.29
N GLU A 308 -16.36 19.15 4.92
CA GLU A 308 -15.71 20.26 4.23
C GLU A 308 -14.63 19.77 3.26
N PHE A 309 -13.80 18.81 3.69
CA PHE A 309 -12.75 18.24 2.84
C PHE A 309 -13.33 17.45 1.65
N LEU A 310 -14.37 16.63 1.87
CA LEU A 310 -15.04 15.92 0.78
C LEU A 310 -15.59 16.88 -0.27
N LEU A 311 -16.25 17.96 0.18
CA LEU A 311 -16.77 18.98 -0.72
C LEU A 311 -15.64 19.72 -1.45
N LEU A 312 -14.52 19.98 -0.79
CA LEU A 312 -13.32 20.54 -1.43
C LEU A 312 -12.78 19.63 -2.54
N LEU A 313 -12.76 18.30 -2.32
CA LEU A 313 -12.34 17.34 -3.33
C LEU A 313 -13.27 17.35 -4.55
N VAL A 314 -14.59 17.42 -4.34
CA VAL A 314 -15.57 17.50 -5.43
C VAL A 314 -15.27 18.66 -6.39
N ASP A 315 -14.88 19.80 -5.84
CA ASP A 315 -14.59 20.99 -6.65
C ASP A 315 -13.18 20.97 -7.27
N ASN A 316 -12.19 20.38 -6.60
CA ASN A 316 -10.78 20.67 -6.88
C ASN A 316 -9.88 19.46 -7.17
N TYR A 317 -10.35 18.22 -6.93
CA TYR A 317 -9.50 17.05 -7.16
C TYR A 317 -9.12 16.91 -8.63
N ASP A 318 -10.11 17.04 -9.51
CA ASP A 318 -9.94 17.07 -10.95
C ASP A 318 -11.02 17.95 -11.59
N GLN A 319 -10.66 19.19 -11.90
CA GLN A 319 -11.62 20.19 -12.37
C GLN A 319 -12.26 19.80 -13.72
N VAL A 320 -11.51 19.09 -14.58
CA VAL A 320 -12.00 18.61 -15.88
C VAL A 320 -13.11 17.57 -15.68
N ARG A 321 -13.01 16.77 -14.62
CA ARG A 321 -13.93 15.68 -14.28
C ARG A 321 -14.82 15.98 -13.07
N SER A 322 -14.97 17.25 -12.70
CA SER A 322 -15.74 17.69 -11.53
C SER A 322 -17.17 17.15 -11.50
N TYR A 323 -17.86 17.11 -12.65
CA TYR A 323 -19.19 16.51 -12.75
C TYR A 323 -19.20 15.01 -12.43
N THR A 324 -18.24 14.25 -12.98
CA THR A 324 -18.12 12.81 -12.71
C THR A 324 -17.82 12.57 -11.23
N ILE A 325 -17.00 13.41 -10.61
CA ILE A 325 -16.69 13.33 -9.19
C ILE A 325 -17.91 13.62 -8.33
N ALA A 326 -18.64 14.69 -8.64
CA ALA A 326 -19.89 15.02 -7.96
C ALA A 326 -20.89 13.87 -8.05
N LYS A 327 -21.01 13.24 -9.23
CA LYS A 327 -21.85 12.06 -9.43
C LYS A 327 -21.38 10.86 -8.61
N GLY A 328 -20.09 10.53 -8.60
CA GLY A 328 -19.53 9.44 -7.82
C GLY A 328 -19.83 9.60 -6.33
N VAL A 329 -19.59 10.81 -5.79
CA VAL A 329 -19.89 11.10 -4.38
C VAL A 329 -21.38 11.01 -4.06
N SER A 330 -22.25 11.50 -4.94
CA SER A 330 -23.71 11.35 -4.76
C SER A 330 -24.16 9.89 -4.80
N LEU A 331 -23.61 9.08 -5.72
CA LEU A 331 -23.89 7.64 -5.78
C LEU A 331 -23.40 6.94 -4.51
N ALA A 332 -22.21 7.26 -4.01
CA ALA A 332 -21.69 6.72 -2.76
C ALA A 332 -22.66 6.99 -1.58
N PHE A 333 -23.15 8.22 -1.43
CA PHE A 333 -24.15 8.55 -0.41
C PHE A 333 -25.46 7.75 -0.60
N ASN A 334 -25.98 7.68 -1.82
CA ASN A 334 -27.23 6.97 -2.12
C ASN A 334 -27.11 5.46 -1.83
N SER A 335 -26.00 4.83 -2.22
CA SER A 335 -25.75 3.42 -1.93
C SER A 335 -25.63 3.17 -0.41
N LEU A 336 -24.96 4.05 0.34
CA LEU A 336 -24.87 3.94 1.80
C LEU A 336 -26.23 4.03 2.50
N VAL A 337 -27.11 4.90 2.01
CA VAL A 337 -28.49 5.02 2.53
C VAL A 337 -29.31 3.77 2.16
N THR A 338 -29.20 3.31 0.91
CA THR A 338 -29.94 2.16 0.39
C THR A 338 -29.58 0.87 1.12
N GLU A 339 -28.29 0.66 1.41
CA GLU A 339 -27.78 -0.48 2.19
C GLU A 339 -28.00 -0.32 3.70
N GLY A 340 -28.67 0.74 4.14
CA GLY A 340 -29.05 0.93 5.55
C GLY A 340 -27.90 1.28 6.48
N VAL A 341 -26.76 1.74 5.96
CA VAL A 341 -25.59 2.12 6.79
C VAL A 341 -25.91 3.33 7.67
N ASN A 342 -26.54 4.36 7.11
CA ASN A 342 -27.10 5.46 7.88
C ASN A 342 -28.11 6.29 7.06
N SER A 343 -28.98 7.05 7.75
CA SER A 343 -29.80 8.06 7.09
C SER A 343 -28.98 9.31 6.77
N LEU A 344 -29.26 9.91 5.61
CA LEU A 344 -28.71 11.20 5.22
C LEU A 344 -29.20 12.34 6.12
N ASP A 345 -30.40 12.22 6.71
CA ASP A 345 -31.01 13.21 7.59
C ASP A 345 -30.09 13.57 8.75
N THR A 346 -29.32 12.58 9.22
CA THR A 346 -28.33 12.73 10.28
C THR A 346 -27.31 13.83 9.95
N LEU A 347 -26.91 13.98 8.68
CA LEU A 347 -25.98 15.02 8.23
C LEU A 347 -26.71 16.29 7.76
N THR A 348 -27.86 16.17 7.09
CA THR A 348 -28.55 17.32 6.50
C THR A 348 -29.41 18.12 7.47
N SER A 349 -29.74 17.55 8.63
CA SER A 349 -30.66 18.13 9.61
C SER A 349 -30.00 18.41 10.96
N CYS A 350 -28.71 18.08 11.15
CA CYS A 350 -28.01 18.35 12.41
C CYS A 350 -27.75 19.85 12.62
N ASP A 351 -28.22 20.41 13.72
CA ASP A 351 -28.07 21.83 14.05
C ASP A 351 -26.62 22.24 14.36
N ALA A 352 -25.80 21.30 14.83
CA ALA A 352 -24.40 21.56 15.15
C ALA A 352 -23.50 21.68 13.90
N LEU A 353 -23.98 21.25 12.72
CA LEU A 353 -23.26 21.41 11.47
C LEU A 353 -23.49 22.79 10.86
N SER A 354 -22.43 23.35 10.26
CA SER A 354 -22.50 24.63 9.56
C SER A 354 -23.63 24.63 8.51
N PRO A 355 -24.52 25.64 8.51
CA PRO A 355 -25.59 25.75 7.52
C PRO A 355 -25.08 25.70 6.08
N PHE A 356 -23.91 26.31 5.82
CA PHE A 356 -23.26 26.29 4.51
C PHE A 356 -22.91 24.88 4.04
N LEU A 357 -22.34 24.05 4.93
CA LEU A 357 -22.00 22.66 4.59
C LEU A 357 -23.26 21.83 4.32
N LYS A 358 -24.32 22.03 5.11
CA LYS A 358 -25.61 21.36 4.91
C LYS A 358 -26.25 21.72 3.58
N GLU A 359 -26.28 23.00 3.24
CA GLU A 359 -26.84 23.49 1.97
C GLU A 359 -26.05 22.93 0.77
N ARG A 360 -24.72 22.96 0.86
CA ARG A 360 -23.84 22.45 -0.19
C ARG A 360 -23.97 20.94 -0.38
N LEU A 361 -24.09 20.18 0.71
CA LEU A 361 -24.39 18.74 0.65
C LEU A 361 -25.76 18.48 0.00
N LYS A 362 -26.81 19.21 0.39
CA LYS A 362 -28.15 19.09 -0.22
C LYS A 362 -28.10 19.37 -1.72
N LYS A 363 -27.37 20.41 -2.14
CA LYS A 363 -27.20 20.77 -3.55
C LYS A 363 -26.47 19.68 -4.34
N LEU A 364 -25.41 19.10 -3.76
CA LEU A 364 -24.67 17.99 -4.38
C LEU A 364 -25.61 16.82 -4.68
N LEU A 365 -26.41 16.43 -3.69
CA LEU A 365 -27.29 15.27 -3.77
C LEU A 365 -28.53 15.50 -4.64
N SER A 366 -29.00 16.74 -4.78
CA SER A 366 -30.12 17.06 -5.68
C SER A 366 -29.70 17.16 -7.14
N SER A 367 -28.51 17.71 -7.42
CA SER A 367 -28.03 18.00 -8.79
C SER A 367 -27.80 16.77 -9.66
N THR A 368 -27.64 15.59 -9.06
CA THR A 368 -27.33 14.33 -9.76
C THR A 368 -28.55 13.48 -10.11
N ASN A 369 -29.75 13.88 -9.66
CA ASN A 369 -31.00 13.21 -10.03
C ASN A 369 -31.55 13.68 -11.39
N GLU A 370 -30.98 14.74 -11.97
CA GLU A 370 -31.29 15.16 -13.33
C GLU A 370 -30.44 14.35 -14.32
N THR A 371 -31.10 13.42 -15.02
CA THR A 371 -30.52 12.73 -16.17
C THR A 371 -30.28 13.73 -17.29
N LEU A 372 -29.03 14.15 -17.51
CA LEU A 372 -28.70 14.91 -18.71
C LEU A 372 -28.76 14.00 -19.96
N PRO A 373 -29.20 14.53 -21.13
CA PRO A 373 -29.28 13.76 -22.37
C PRO A 373 -27.89 13.30 -22.81
N HIS A 374 -27.79 12.07 -23.31
CA HIS A 374 -26.61 11.54 -23.98
C HIS A 374 -26.10 12.49 -25.09
N GLN A 375 -25.06 13.26 -24.82
CA GLN A 375 -24.19 13.94 -25.79
C GLN A 375 -22.82 14.10 -25.10
N LEU A 376 -21.65 13.71 -25.61
CA LEU A 376 -21.18 13.08 -26.84
C LEU A 376 -19.92 12.30 -26.42
N TYR A 377 -19.94 10.97 -26.49
CA TYR A 377 -18.70 10.18 -26.50
C TYR A 377 -18.33 9.90 -27.96
N PRO A 378 -17.14 10.28 -28.44
CA PRO A 378 -16.62 9.70 -29.66
C PRO A 378 -16.13 8.28 -29.36
N GLY A 379 -16.72 7.29 -30.02
CA GLY A 379 -16.19 5.93 -30.10
C GLY A 379 -16.99 4.87 -29.35
N ARG A 380 -18.13 4.44 -29.90
CA ARG A 380 -18.56 3.05 -29.75
C ARG A 380 -17.52 2.18 -30.45
N LEU A 381 -16.86 1.29 -29.72
CA LEU A 381 -16.26 0.10 -30.33
C LEU A 381 -17.27 -1.04 -30.22
N SER A 382 -17.57 -1.56 -31.40
CA SER A 382 -18.41 -2.71 -31.71
C SER A 382 -18.03 -3.94 -30.89
N HIS A 383 -19.05 -4.70 -30.51
CA HIS A 383 -18.95 -6.08 -30.05
C HIS A 383 -17.95 -6.88 -30.89
N CYS A 384 -16.87 -7.34 -30.26
CA CYS A 384 -16.19 -8.56 -30.69
C CYS A 384 -16.65 -9.68 -29.76
N SER A 385 -17.56 -10.50 -30.25
CA SER A 385 -17.81 -11.85 -29.77
C SER A 385 -16.48 -12.63 -29.88
N ALA A 386 -15.91 -13.00 -28.73
CA ALA A 386 -14.88 -14.02 -28.67
C ALA A 386 -15.54 -15.27 -28.08
N ASP A 387 -15.68 -16.28 -28.94
CA ASP A 387 -16.12 -17.62 -28.57
C ASP A 387 -15.27 -18.17 -27.42
N ALA A 388 -15.95 -18.58 -26.35
CA ALA A 388 -15.35 -19.35 -25.28
C ALA A 388 -15.11 -20.78 -25.79
N SER A 389 -13.85 -21.18 -25.90
CA SER A 389 -13.46 -22.60 -25.92
C SER A 389 -12.84 -22.95 -24.56
N PRO A 390 -13.27 -24.02 -23.87
CA PRO A 390 -12.71 -24.37 -22.58
C PRO A 390 -11.34 -25.06 -22.74
N LEU A 391 -10.34 -24.58 -22.01
CA LEU A 391 -9.07 -25.30 -21.82
C LEU A 391 -9.32 -26.59 -21.04
N GLU A 392 -9.02 -27.73 -21.66
CA GLU A 392 -8.90 -29.03 -21.01
C GLU A 392 -7.65 -29.09 -20.12
N THR A 393 -7.83 -29.62 -18.92
CA THR A 393 -6.76 -29.98 -17.98
C THR A 393 -6.06 -31.28 -18.44
N PRO A 394 -4.72 -31.39 -18.36
CA PRO A 394 -4.07 -32.65 -18.65
C PRO A 394 -4.17 -33.58 -17.43
N SER A 395 -4.89 -34.69 -17.58
CA SER A 395 -4.87 -35.80 -16.64
C SER A 395 -3.71 -36.76 -16.97
N SER A 396 -2.96 -37.11 -15.95
CA SER A 396 -1.83 -38.03 -16.00
C SER A 396 -2.28 -39.47 -15.75
N HIS A 397 -2.18 -40.35 -16.74
CA HIS A 397 -2.01 -41.80 -16.53
C HIS A 397 -1.26 -42.44 -17.71
N PRO A 398 -0.28 -43.34 -17.48
CA PRO A 398 0.52 -43.95 -18.53
C PRO A 398 -0.20 -45.17 -19.14
N LYS A 399 -0.19 -45.29 -20.47
CA LYS A 399 -0.61 -46.50 -21.19
C LYS A 399 0.58 -47.43 -21.37
N HIS A 400 0.40 -48.68 -20.92
CA HIS A 400 1.19 -49.84 -21.27
C HIS A 400 1.08 -50.15 -22.78
N GLU A 401 2.21 -50.32 -23.46
CA GLU A 401 2.30 -51.06 -24.73
C GLU A 401 2.63 -52.54 -24.43
N PRO A 402 2.05 -53.52 -25.16
CA PRO A 402 2.57 -54.87 -25.22
C PRO A 402 3.48 -55.04 -26.45
N ALA A 403 4.64 -55.63 -26.22
CA ALA A 403 5.54 -56.13 -27.24
C ALA A 403 4.97 -57.38 -27.93
N GLY A 404 5.25 -57.53 -29.23
CA GLY A 404 4.93 -58.75 -29.97
C GLY A 404 5.38 -58.72 -31.43
N ALA A 405 6.68 -58.90 -31.67
CA ALA A 405 7.29 -59.76 -32.70
C ALA A 405 8.81 -59.68 -32.60
#